data_AF-A0A2N6F684-F1
#
_entry.id   AF-A0A2N6F684-F1
#
_cell.length_a   1.000
_cell.length_b   1.000
_cell.length_c   1.000
_cell.angle_alpha   90.00
_cell.angle_beta   90.00
_cell.angle_gamma   90.00
#
_symmetry.space_group_name_H-M   'P 1'
#
loop_
_entity.id
_entity.type
_entity.pdbx_description
1 polymer ?
#
loop_
_entity_poly.entity_id
_entity_poly.type
_entity_poly.pdbx_seq_one_letter_code
_entity_poly.pdbx_strand_id
1 'polypeptide(L)'
;MEIPEKGIPPTLLANAEAIAIIPNVIKAGVVIAGRFGRGVLLVRNESGEWGHPIFITIGGGSLGFQIGAQATDVILVFKNRRGTDKIFRGKMTLGADAAAAAGPVGRRAEASTDETFRAGILSYSRSRGLFAGVSLIGSVLSIDDDWNRGFYERKVKPEDLISAIGSAPVVAGDLKKKIRAYAGQ
;
A
#
# COMPACT_ATOMS: atom_id res chain seq x y z
N MET A 1 15.33 -19.61 3.13
CA MET A 1 14.20 -18.76 3.55
C MET A 1 12.94 -19.40 2.99
N GLU A 2 12.06 -19.95 3.84
CA GLU A 2 10.79 -20.53 3.37
C GLU A 2 9.87 -19.41 2.91
N ILE A 3 9.35 -19.51 1.69
CA ILE A 3 8.34 -18.58 1.17
C ILE A 3 7.07 -18.80 1.99
N PRO A 4 6.52 -17.76 2.66
CA PRO A 4 5.29 -17.92 3.41
C PRO A 4 4.18 -18.48 2.51
N GLU A 5 3.62 -19.65 2.87
CA GLU A 5 2.55 -20.30 2.09
C GLU A 5 1.30 -19.40 1.92
N LYS A 6 1.15 -18.41 2.80
CA LYS A 6 0.00 -17.51 2.90
C LYS A 6 0.44 -16.04 3.04
N GLY A 7 1.30 -15.56 2.16
CA GLY A 7 1.78 -14.17 2.19
C GLY A 7 2.10 -13.60 0.82
N ILE A 8 2.52 -12.33 0.82
CA ILE A 8 3.04 -11.66 -0.37
C ILE A 8 4.38 -12.32 -0.74
N PRO A 9 4.56 -12.78 -1.99
CA PRO A 9 5.82 -13.34 -2.46
C PRO A 9 7.01 -12.40 -2.20
N PRO A 10 8.12 -12.87 -1.60
CA PRO A 10 9.31 -12.04 -1.34
C PRO A 10 9.86 -11.38 -2.61
N THR A 11 9.81 -12.08 -3.74
CA THR A 11 10.24 -11.57 -5.05
C THR A 11 9.40 -10.39 -5.54
N LEU A 12 8.12 -10.31 -5.18
CA LEU A 12 7.29 -9.14 -5.50
C LEU A 12 7.68 -7.93 -4.65
N LEU A 13 8.04 -8.14 -3.37
CA LEU A 13 8.51 -7.07 -2.49
C LEU A 13 9.92 -6.58 -2.86
N ALA A 14 10.78 -7.50 -3.31
CA ALA A 14 12.11 -7.18 -3.82
C ALA A 14 12.05 -6.22 -5.02
N ASN A 15 11.10 -6.46 -5.94
CA ASN A 15 10.90 -5.66 -7.16
C ASN A 15 9.85 -4.54 -7.00
N ALA A 16 9.37 -4.28 -5.78
CA ALA A 16 8.40 -3.21 -5.53
C ALA A 16 9.07 -1.84 -5.55
N GLU A 17 8.50 -0.89 -6.29
CA GLU A 17 8.89 0.53 -6.28
C GLU A 17 8.31 1.27 -5.08
N ALA A 18 7.14 0.84 -4.61
CA ALA A 18 6.52 1.35 -3.40
C ALA A 18 5.62 0.32 -2.72
N ILE A 19 5.41 0.49 -1.42
CA ILE A 19 4.49 -0.33 -0.62
C ILE A 19 3.64 0.60 0.25
N ALA A 20 2.32 0.50 0.13
CA ALA A 20 1.39 1.08 1.07
C ALA A 20 0.92 0.02 2.07
N ILE A 21 0.98 0.33 3.37
CA ILE A 21 0.51 -0.52 4.45
C ILE A 21 -0.57 0.25 5.20
N ILE A 22 -1.81 -0.24 5.13
CA ILE A 22 -2.99 0.45 5.62
C ILE A 22 -3.74 -0.49 6.56
N PRO A 23 -3.40 -0.50 7.86
CA PRO A 23 -4.07 -1.33 8.83
C PRO A 23 -5.51 -0.87 9.06
N ASN A 24 -6.37 -1.81 9.46
CA ASN A 24 -7.75 -1.52 9.90
C ASN A 24 -8.55 -0.65 8.92
N VAL A 25 -8.49 -0.93 7.61
CA VAL A 25 -9.41 -0.29 6.65
C VAL A 25 -10.83 -0.74 7.00
N ILE A 26 -11.65 0.23 7.39
CA ILE A 26 -13.03 0.01 7.77
C ILE A 26 -13.88 0.13 6.51
N LYS A 27 -14.68 -0.89 6.22
CA LYS A 27 -15.76 -0.86 5.23
C LYS A 27 -17.09 -0.98 5.96
N ALA A 28 -17.98 -0.02 5.80
CA ALA A 28 -19.31 -0.04 6.42
C ALA A 28 -20.37 0.55 5.50
N GLY A 29 -21.58 0.00 5.54
CA GLY A 29 -22.74 0.55 4.84
C GLY A 29 -23.85 -0.49 4.62
N VAL A 30 -24.91 -0.05 3.95
CA VAL A 30 -26.02 -0.87 3.48
C VAL A 30 -26.37 -0.33 2.08
N VAL A 31 -26.22 -1.15 1.03
CA VAL A 31 -26.36 -0.78 -0.40
C VAL A 31 -25.26 0.16 -0.92
N ILE A 32 -24.96 1.25 -0.20
CA ILE A 32 -23.81 2.13 -0.42
C ILE A 32 -22.85 1.93 0.77
N ALA A 33 -21.65 1.44 0.48
CA ALA A 33 -20.62 1.22 1.50
C ALA A 33 -19.47 2.21 1.34
N GLY A 34 -19.15 2.92 2.43
CA GLY A 34 -17.95 3.73 2.54
C GLY A 34 -16.78 2.87 3.01
N ARG A 35 -15.58 3.22 2.54
CA ARG A 35 -14.31 2.70 3.04
C ARG A 35 -13.45 3.84 3.53
N PHE A 36 -12.80 3.65 4.67
CA PHE A 36 -11.82 4.59 5.19
C PHE A 36 -10.70 3.85 5.94
N GLY A 37 -9.46 4.31 5.78
CA GLY A 37 -8.32 3.82 6.53
C GLY A 37 -7.16 4.80 6.50
N ARG A 38 -6.25 4.65 7.47
CA ARG A 38 -4.98 5.37 7.54
C ARG A 38 -3.83 4.39 7.50
N GLY A 39 -2.73 4.81 6.90
CA GLY A 39 -1.57 3.97 6.73
C GLY A 39 -0.33 4.77 6.39
N VAL A 40 0.67 4.04 5.92
CA VAL A 40 1.95 4.59 5.49
C VAL A 40 2.30 4.07 4.11
N LEU A 41 2.92 4.92 3.31
CA LEU A 41 3.51 4.62 2.02
C LEU A 41 5.03 4.71 2.16
N LEU A 42 5.73 3.67 1.75
CA LEU A 42 7.19 3.72 1.56
C LEU A 42 7.48 3.60 0.09
N VAL A 43 8.40 4.41 -0.41
CA VAL A 43 8.78 4.46 -1.82
C VAL A 43 10.30 4.31 -1.91
N ARG A 44 10.77 3.56 -2.90
CA ARG A 44 12.19 3.42 -3.17
C ARG A 44 12.74 4.67 -3.86
N ASN A 45 13.87 5.15 -3.38
CA ASN A 45 14.63 6.20 -4.05
C ASN A 45 15.35 5.65 -5.30
N GLU A 46 16.06 6.52 -6.02
CA GLU A 46 16.80 6.16 -7.23
C GLU A 46 17.92 5.15 -6.99
N SER A 47 18.46 5.12 -5.77
CA SER A 47 19.45 4.14 -5.32
C SER A 47 18.83 2.78 -4.94
N GLY A 48 17.51 2.62 -5.07
CA GLY A 48 16.78 1.40 -4.71
C GLY A 48 16.54 1.23 -3.21
N GLU A 49 16.90 2.21 -2.38
CA GLU A 49 16.67 2.18 -0.94
C GLU A 49 15.28 2.69 -0.57
N TRP A 50 14.68 2.10 0.47
CA TRP A 50 13.43 2.60 1.04
C TRP A 50 13.59 3.98 1.68
N GLY A 51 12.81 4.95 1.20
CA GLY A 51 12.62 6.25 1.81
C GLY A 51 11.88 6.17 3.14
N HIS A 52 11.76 7.32 3.81
CA HIS A 52 11.00 7.46 5.05
C HIS A 52 9.49 7.29 4.81
N PRO A 53 8.72 6.80 5.81
CA PRO A 53 7.30 6.53 5.66
C PRO A 53 6.48 7.81 5.48
N ILE A 54 5.64 7.83 4.46
CA ILE A 54 4.72 8.94 4.16
C ILE A 54 3.34 8.53 4.67
N PHE A 55 2.76 9.28 5.59
CA PHE A 55 1.40 9.02 6.05
C PHE A 55 0.40 9.28 4.93
N ILE A 56 -0.54 8.34 4.79
CA ILE A 56 -1.57 8.36 3.76
C ILE A 56 -2.93 7.95 4.33
N THR A 57 -3.98 8.36 3.64
CA THR A 57 -5.36 7.88 3.82
C THR A 57 -5.82 7.08 2.61
N ILE A 58 -6.74 6.15 2.82
CA ILE A 58 -7.57 5.56 1.77
C ILE A 58 -9.02 5.89 2.06
N GLY A 59 -9.75 6.38 1.06
CA GLY A 59 -11.18 6.68 1.17
C GLY A 59 -11.91 6.31 -0.12
N GLY A 60 -13.12 5.78 -0.04
CA GLY A 60 -13.89 5.56 -1.27
C GLY A 60 -15.23 4.89 -1.06
N GLY A 61 -16.09 5.01 -2.05
CA GLY A 61 -17.36 4.30 -2.10
C GLY A 61 -17.24 2.93 -2.76
N SER A 62 -18.15 2.03 -2.41
CA SER A 62 -18.55 0.89 -3.24
C SER A 62 -20.06 0.82 -3.30
N LEU A 63 -20.56 0.43 -4.47
CA LEU A 63 -21.90 -0.14 -4.59
C LEU A 63 -21.81 -1.61 -4.21
N GLY A 64 -22.61 -2.06 -3.23
CA GLY A 64 -22.61 -3.45 -2.83
C GLY A 64 -23.57 -3.77 -1.69
N PHE A 65 -24.20 -4.95 -1.77
CA PHE A 65 -25.09 -5.52 -0.76
C PHE A 65 -24.32 -6.12 0.43
N GLN A 66 -23.37 -5.37 0.99
CA GLN A 66 -22.70 -5.81 2.20
C GLN A 66 -23.40 -5.17 3.39
N ILE A 67 -24.02 -5.98 4.25
CA ILE A 67 -24.63 -5.50 5.50
C ILE A 67 -23.59 -5.67 6.61
N GLY A 68 -23.25 -4.56 7.28
CA GLY A 68 -22.38 -4.56 8.45
C GLY A 68 -21.06 -3.81 8.25
N ALA A 69 -20.21 -3.88 9.27
CA ALA A 69 -18.89 -3.27 9.28
C ALA A 69 -17.80 -4.35 9.29
N GLN A 70 -16.79 -4.18 8.44
CA GLN A 70 -15.61 -5.05 8.40
C GLN A 70 -14.35 -4.21 8.53
N ALA A 71 -13.37 -4.73 9.26
CA ALA A 71 -12.03 -4.18 9.35
C ALA A 71 -11.03 -5.17 8.73
N THR A 72 -10.18 -4.66 7.84
CA THR A 72 -9.20 -5.46 7.10
C THR A 72 -7.92 -4.67 6.97
N ASP A 73 -6.78 -5.34 7.14
CA ASP A 73 -5.49 -4.73 6.79
C ASP A 73 -5.29 -4.82 5.28
N VAL A 74 -4.90 -3.72 4.65
CA VAL A 74 -4.63 -3.63 3.22
C VAL A 74 -3.16 -3.37 2.98
N ILE A 75 -2.57 -4.09 2.03
CA ILE A 75 -1.23 -3.83 1.51
C ILE A 75 -1.32 -3.61 0.00
N LEU A 76 -0.73 -2.53 -0.49
CA LEU A 76 -0.61 -2.25 -1.92
C LEU A 76 0.85 -2.31 -2.30
N VAL A 77 1.17 -3.11 -3.31
CA VAL A 77 2.51 -3.24 -3.86
C VAL A 77 2.53 -2.57 -5.24
N PHE A 78 3.30 -1.50 -5.36
CA PHE A 78 3.45 -0.74 -6.60
C PHE A 78 4.63 -1.33 -7.38
N LYS A 79 4.36 -1.78 -8.60
CA LYS A 79 5.36 -2.37 -9.50
C LYS A 79 6.10 -1.34 -10.35
N ASN A 80 5.61 -0.10 -10.39
CA ASN A 80 6.23 0.99 -11.14
C ASN A 80 6.05 2.33 -10.43
N ARG A 81 6.98 3.25 -10.67
CA ARG A 81 6.94 4.63 -10.13
C ARG A 81 5.78 5.46 -10.65
N ARG A 82 5.28 5.19 -11.86
CA ARG A 82 4.11 5.91 -12.40
C ARG A 82 2.90 5.80 -11.49
N GLY A 83 2.74 4.64 -10.83
CA GLY A 83 1.71 4.42 -9.82
C GLY A 83 1.86 5.34 -8.61
N THR A 84 3.06 5.84 -8.29
CA THR A 84 3.29 6.76 -7.17
C THR A 84 3.27 8.24 -7.55
N ASP A 85 3.55 8.59 -8.80
CA ASP A 85 3.62 10.00 -9.25
C ASP A 85 2.33 10.78 -8.97
N LYS A 86 1.17 10.11 -9.08
CA LYS A 86 -0.14 10.70 -8.83
C LYS A 86 -0.42 10.98 -7.36
N ILE A 87 -0.01 10.09 -6.45
CA ILE A 87 -0.22 10.33 -5.01
C ILE A 87 0.62 11.51 -4.52
N PHE A 88 1.81 11.73 -5.10
CA PHE A 88 2.64 12.90 -4.79
C PHE A 88 2.03 14.22 -5.26
N ARG A 89 1.11 14.17 -6.23
CA ARG A 89 0.30 15.33 -6.64
C ARG A 89 -0.95 15.53 -5.77
N GLY A 90 -1.02 14.85 -4.63
CA GLY A 90 -2.04 15.01 -3.59
C GLY A 90 -2.98 13.81 -3.48
N LYS A 91 -3.41 13.21 -4.60
CA LYS A 91 -4.32 12.05 -4.58
C LYS A 91 -4.25 11.18 -5.83
N MET A 92 -4.58 9.90 -5.67
CA MET A 92 -4.64 8.91 -6.73
C MET A 92 -5.88 8.04 -6.57
N THR A 93 -6.62 7.81 -7.64
CA THR A 93 -7.77 6.90 -7.64
C THR A 93 -7.37 5.52 -8.19
N LEU A 94 -7.50 4.49 -7.36
CA LEU A 94 -7.24 3.10 -7.76
C LEU A 94 -8.26 2.66 -8.83
N GLY A 95 -7.75 2.13 -9.95
CA GLY A 95 -8.52 1.73 -11.12
C GLY A 95 -8.71 2.83 -12.18
N ALA A 96 -8.64 4.11 -11.79
CA ALA A 96 -8.77 5.22 -12.74
C ALA A 96 -7.42 5.89 -13.07
N ASP A 97 -6.62 6.22 -12.05
CA ASP A 97 -5.27 6.76 -12.23
C ASP A 97 -4.21 5.66 -12.36
N ALA A 98 -4.45 4.50 -11.75
CA ALA A 98 -3.54 3.36 -11.78
C ALA A 98 -4.30 2.04 -11.76
N ALA A 99 -3.98 1.14 -12.70
CA ALA A 99 -4.56 -0.19 -12.74
C ALA A 99 -4.16 -0.99 -11.48
N ALA A 100 -5.16 -1.42 -10.73
CA ALA A 100 -5.00 -2.19 -9.50
C ALA A 100 -5.69 -3.55 -9.65
N ALA A 101 -5.02 -4.62 -9.25
CA ALA A 101 -5.56 -5.98 -9.28
C ALA A 101 -5.22 -6.74 -8.00
N ALA A 102 -6.04 -7.74 -7.68
CA ALA A 102 -5.72 -8.72 -6.64
C ALA A 102 -4.35 -9.38 -6.93
N GLY A 103 -3.44 -9.33 -5.96
CA GLY A 103 -2.12 -9.94 -6.11
C GLY A 103 -2.10 -11.45 -5.81
N PRO A 104 -1.15 -12.20 -6.40
CA PRO A 104 -1.02 -13.63 -6.13
C PRO A 104 -0.46 -13.91 -4.73
N VAL A 105 -0.92 -14.99 -4.12
CA VAL A 105 -0.48 -15.42 -2.77
C VAL A 105 0.22 -16.78 -2.80
N GLY A 106 1.28 -16.92 -2.00
CA GLY A 106 2.02 -18.17 -1.85
C GLY A 106 2.60 -18.68 -3.18
N ARG A 107 2.74 -20.01 -3.31
CA ARG A 107 3.35 -20.66 -4.48
C ARG A 107 2.51 -20.56 -5.77
N ARG A 108 1.25 -20.10 -5.67
CA ARG A 108 0.36 -19.92 -6.83
C ARG A 108 0.67 -18.67 -7.65
N ALA A 109 1.74 -17.93 -7.31
CA ALA A 109 2.19 -16.78 -8.09
C ALA A 109 2.53 -17.10 -9.55
N GLU A 110 2.96 -18.33 -9.82
CA GLU A 110 3.26 -18.80 -11.19
C GLU A 110 2.01 -18.87 -12.10
N ALA A 111 0.80 -18.91 -11.53
CA ALA A 111 -0.47 -19.01 -12.28
C ALA A 111 -1.22 -17.66 -12.40
N SER A 112 -0.51 -16.54 -12.31
CA SER A 112 -1.12 -15.21 -12.40
C SER A 112 -1.69 -14.93 -13.81
N THR A 113 -2.79 -14.18 -13.88
CA THR A 113 -3.43 -13.81 -15.16
C THR A 113 -2.74 -12.62 -15.84
N ASP A 114 -2.95 -12.44 -17.15
CA ASP A 114 -2.43 -11.29 -17.91
C ASP A 114 -2.82 -9.93 -17.31
N GLU A 115 -4.02 -9.82 -16.75
CA GLU A 115 -4.49 -8.60 -16.08
C GLU A 115 -3.65 -8.26 -14.84
N THR A 116 -3.30 -9.27 -14.03
CA THR A 116 -2.39 -9.14 -12.88
C THR A 116 -0.99 -8.71 -13.31
N PHE A 117 -0.50 -9.24 -14.44
CA PHE A 117 0.79 -8.84 -15.01
C PHE A 117 0.80 -7.39 -15.51
N ARG A 118 -0.30 -6.91 -16.08
CA ARG A 118 -0.44 -5.53 -16.58
C ARG A 118 -0.75 -4.51 -15.49
N ALA A 119 -1.33 -4.94 -14.37
CA ALA A 119 -1.61 -4.06 -13.24
C ALA A 119 -0.32 -3.42 -12.69
N GLY A 120 -0.35 -2.10 -12.52
CA GLY A 120 0.74 -1.34 -11.90
C GLY A 120 0.75 -1.47 -10.38
N ILE A 121 -0.40 -1.83 -9.78
CA ILE A 121 -0.59 -2.00 -8.35
C ILE A 121 -1.19 -3.38 -8.08
N LEU A 122 -0.59 -4.12 -7.16
CA LEU A 122 -1.13 -5.36 -6.63
C LEU A 122 -1.68 -5.12 -5.23
N SER A 123 -2.93 -5.49 -4.99
CA SER A 123 -3.59 -5.33 -3.70
C SER A 123 -3.73 -6.65 -2.97
N TYR A 124 -3.46 -6.60 -1.66
CA TYR A 124 -3.58 -7.69 -0.72
C TYR A 124 -4.41 -7.22 0.48
N SER A 125 -5.18 -8.14 1.04
CA SER A 125 -5.91 -7.96 2.27
C SER A 125 -5.56 -9.06 3.26
N ARG A 126 -5.51 -8.71 4.54
CA ARG A 126 -5.44 -9.64 5.65
C ARG A 126 -6.64 -9.41 6.56
N SER A 127 -7.49 -10.42 6.66
CA SER A 127 -8.48 -10.54 7.75
C SER A 127 -8.08 -11.73 8.60
N ARG A 128 -8.43 -11.78 9.89
CA ARG A 128 -8.03 -12.82 10.88
C ARG A 128 -7.77 -14.22 10.26
N GLY A 129 -6.51 -14.52 9.92
CA GLY A 129 -6.05 -15.82 9.41
C GLY A 129 -6.13 -16.05 7.88
N LEU A 130 -6.66 -15.11 7.09
CA LEU A 130 -6.78 -15.22 5.64
C LEU A 130 -6.12 -14.03 4.92
N PHE A 131 -5.21 -14.34 3.99
CA PHE A 131 -4.70 -13.39 3.01
C PHE A 131 -5.39 -13.63 1.67
N ALA A 132 -5.98 -12.57 1.12
CA ALA A 132 -6.63 -12.62 -0.19
C ALA A 132 -6.39 -11.31 -0.95
N GLY A 133 -6.34 -11.38 -2.28
CA GLY A 133 -6.38 -10.16 -3.08
C GLY A 133 -7.76 -9.50 -2.95
N VAL A 134 -7.79 -8.16 -2.87
CA VAL A 134 -9.03 -7.39 -2.69
C VAL A 134 -9.15 -6.32 -3.76
N SER A 135 -10.32 -6.18 -4.38
CA SER A 135 -10.57 -5.04 -5.27
C SER A 135 -10.78 -3.78 -4.45
N LEU A 136 -9.95 -2.77 -4.71
CA LEU A 136 -10.03 -1.44 -4.11
C LEU A 136 -10.36 -0.38 -5.15
N ILE A 137 -10.81 -0.81 -6.32
CA ILE A 137 -11.20 0.07 -7.43
C ILE A 137 -12.20 1.12 -6.94
N GLY A 138 -11.97 2.37 -7.33
CA GLY A 138 -12.75 3.53 -6.90
C GLY A 138 -12.35 4.10 -5.53
N SER A 139 -11.30 3.56 -4.89
CA SER A 139 -10.73 4.18 -3.68
C SER A 139 -9.69 5.23 -4.06
N VAL A 140 -9.69 6.34 -3.33
CA VAL A 140 -8.73 7.43 -3.41
C VAL A 140 -7.69 7.24 -2.32
N LEU A 141 -6.43 7.21 -2.71
CA LEU A 141 -5.28 7.37 -1.82
C LEU A 141 -4.90 8.85 -1.76
N SER A 142 -4.60 9.37 -0.58
CA SER A 142 -4.18 10.77 -0.42
C SER A 142 -3.11 10.90 0.65
N ILE A 143 -2.18 11.84 0.48
CA ILE A 143 -1.17 12.14 1.49
C ILE A 143 -1.84 12.81 2.69
N ASP A 144 -1.46 12.38 3.88
CA ASP A 144 -1.94 12.97 5.14
C ASP A 144 -0.88 13.95 5.68
N ASP A 145 -0.93 15.19 5.19
CA ASP A 145 0.04 16.23 5.54
C ASP A 145 0.05 16.59 7.02
N ASP A 146 -1.09 16.43 7.70
CA ASP A 146 -1.21 16.71 9.13
C ASP A 146 -0.50 15.64 9.97
N TRP A 147 -0.68 14.36 9.61
CA TRP A 147 0.03 13.26 10.26
C TRP A 147 1.52 13.28 9.94
N ASN A 148 1.90 13.59 8.71
CA ASN A 148 3.31 13.77 8.35
C ASN A 148 3.94 14.91 9.17
N ARG A 149 3.29 16.07 9.25
CA ARG A 149 3.79 17.22 10.04
C ARG A 149 3.91 16.87 11.53
N GLY A 150 2.93 16.17 12.09
CA GLY A 150 2.97 15.73 13.49
C GLY A 150 4.07 14.71 13.76
N PHE A 151 4.27 13.74 12.87
CA PHE A 151 5.27 12.68 13.04
C PHE A 151 6.71 13.16 12.86
N TYR A 152 6.94 14.10 11.94
CA TYR A 152 8.26 14.65 11.66
C TYR A 152 8.56 15.95 12.41
N GLU A 153 7.58 16.48 13.15
CA GLU A 153 7.67 17.76 13.89
C GLU A 153 8.05 18.96 13.01
N ARG A 154 7.83 18.85 11.69
CA ARG A 154 8.15 19.87 10.69
C ARG A 154 7.29 19.71 9.46
N LYS A 155 7.20 20.76 8.65
CA LYS A 155 6.64 20.62 7.29
C LYS A 155 7.61 19.80 6.46
N VAL A 156 7.11 18.72 5.86
CA VAL A 156 7.89 17.81 5.00
C VAL A 156 7.25 17.76 3.64
N LYS A 157 8.07 17.70 2.59
CA LYS A 157 7.59 17.37 1.25
C LYS A 157 7.73 15.87 1.02
N PRO A 158 6.79 15.22 0.31
CA PRO A 158 6.89 13.80 0.00
C PRO A 158 8.23 13.43 -0.65
N GLU A 159 8.75 14.29 -1.53
CA GLU A 159 10.01 14.08 -2.24
C GLU A 159 11.23 13.99 -1.30
N ASP A 160 11.22 14.78 -0.22
CA ASP A 160 12.28 14.74 0.81
C ASP A 160 12.24 13.40 1.55
N LEU A 161 11.03 12.90 1.85
CA LEU A 161 10.83 11.62 2.54
C LEU A 161 11.29 10.44 1.67
N ILE A 162 10.98 10.44 0.37
CA ILE A 162 11.44 9.42 -0.59
C ILE A 162 12.96 9.41 -0.65
N SER A 163 13.57 10.59 -0.77
CA SER A 163 15.02 10.76 -0.84
C SER A 163 15.72 10.46 0.50
N ALA A 164 14.94 10.12 1.53
CA ALA A 164 15.39 9.92 2.90
C ALA A 164 16.17 11.12 3.47
N ILE A 165 15.84 12.33 3.01
CA ILE A 165 16.49 13.57 3.43
C ILE A 165 15.95 13.98 4.81
N GLY A 166 16.89 14.23 5.72
CA GLY A 166 16.62 14.58 7.11
C GLY A 166 16.42 13.36 8.02
N SER A 167 16.32 13.63 9.32
CA SER A 167 16.07 12.60 10.32
C SER A 167 14.61 12.13 10.27
N ALA A 168 14.42 10.86 10.61
CA ALA A 168 13.11 10.27 10.88
C ALA A 168 13.11 9.66 12.28
N PRO A 169 11.96 9.61 12.97
CA PRO A 169 11.83 8.90 14.24
C PRO A 169 12.32 7.45 14.15
N VAL A 170 12.88 6.92 15.25
CA VAL A 170 13.48 5.57 15.30
C VAL A 170 12.52 4.48 14.79
N VAL A 171 11.24 4.59 15.10
CA VAL A 171 10.19 3.66 14.66
C VAL A 171 10.07 3.56 13.13
N ALA A 172 10.39 4.63 12.39
CA ALA A 172 10.45 4.60 10.93
C ALA A 172 11.61 3.71 10.44
N GLY A 173 12.74 3.72 11.17
CA GLY A 173 13.87 2.83 10.91
C GLY A 173 13.50 1.36 11.09
N ASP A 174 12.76 1.02 12.13
CA ASP A 174 12.35 -0.36 12.40
C ASP A 174 11.38 -0.89 11.34
N LEU A 175 10.45 -0.05 10.87
CA LEU A 175 9.58 -0.40 9.75
C LEU A 175 10.37 -0.68 8.47
N LYS A 176 11.32 0.19 8.12
CA LYS A 176 12.19 0.00 6.96
C LYS A 176 13.00 -1.30 7.05
N LYS A 177 13.56 -1.61 8.23
CA LYS A 177 14.28 -2.87 8.47
C LYS A 177 13.39 -4.09 8.24
N LYS A 178 12.15 -4.08 8.74
CA LYS A 178 11.20 -5.19 8.52
C LYS A 178 10.89 -5.36 7.04
N ILE A 179 10.63 -4.28 6.30
CA ILE A 179 10.34 -4.36 4.86
C ILE A 179 11.54 -4.91 4.09
N ARG A 180 12.76 -4.45 4.40
CA ARG A 180 14.00 -4.99 3.80
C ARG A 180 14.14 -6.49 4.04
N ALA A 181 13.95 -6.93 5.28
CA ALA A 181 14.00 -8.35 5.63
C ALA A 181 12.98 -9.19 4.85
N TYR A 182 11.73 -8.73 4.72
CA TYR A 182 10.70 -9.43 3.91
C TYR A 182 10.94 -9.38 2.40
N ALA A 183 11.67 -8.36 1.92
CA ALA A 183 12.10 -8.23 0.53
C ALA A 183 13.37 -9.05 0.22
N GLY A 184 13.99 -9.69 1.21
CA GLY A 184 15.24 -10.45 1.04
C GLY A 184 16.47 -9.56 0.83
N GLN A 185 16.46 -8.35 1.40
CA GLN A 185 17.51 -7.33 1.32
C GLN A 185 18.23 -7.12 2.65
#